data_AF-D8LGB5-F1
#
_entry.id   AF-D8LGB5-F1
#
_cell.length_a   1.000
_cell.length_b   1.000
_cell.length_c   1.000
_cell.angle_alpha   90.00
_cell.angle_beta   90.00
_cell.angle_gamma   90.00
#
_symmetry.space_group_name_H-M   'P 1'
#
loop_
_entity.id
_entity.type
_entity.pdbx_description
1 polymer ?
#
loop_
_entity_poly.entity_id
_entity_poly.type
_entity_poly.pdbx_seq_one_letter_code
_entity_poly.pdbx_strand_id
1 'polypeptide(L)'
;MASYGYGYGGHPASPKMDGLGREKRRDRVRSGSIVSMAGGAGFGSGGEPQRETELSVAMENLTLEEIEGNVFRMSKDQIGCRLLQLKLDQGDPMFVSKICGEAQPYLSEMMKDPFGNYLFQKIADKVDEDGRTDLVNQVAGQMVEAGMNLHGTRSVQKIIEVCRGTPSQVAVVVSALKDATVPLCLDTNGNHVVQRLLQHLAPTDNAFVFENENEEKNNSEKRTNDKKTNTHTTAVQLQL
;
A
#
# COMPACT_ATOMS: atom_id res chain seq x y z
N MET A 1 41.32 -22.18 41.82
CA MET A 1 41.34 -22.54 40.39
C MET A 1 40.85 -23.97 40.26
N ALA A 2 39.58 -24.14 39.88
CA ALA A 2 39.02 -25.43 39.49
C ALA A 2 38.06 -25.15 38.34
N SER A 3 38.41 -25.67 37.17
CA SER A 3 37.69 -25.54 35.91
C SER A 3 36.79 -26.76 35.76
N TYR A 4 35.49 -26.57 35.51
CA TYR A 4 34.58 -27.63 35.08
C TYR A 4 33.82 -27.13 33.85
N GLY A 5 34.08 -27.81 32.73
CA GLY A 5 33.53 -27.51 31.42
C GLY A 5 32.11 -28.04 31.24
N TYR A 6 31.31 -27.28 30.51
CA TYR A 6 30.00 -27.70 30.01
C TYR A 6 30.17 -28.32 28.61
N GLY A 7 29.73 -29.56 28.46
CA GLY A 7 29.75 -30.34 27.23
C GLY A 7 28.62 -29.98 26.27
N TYR A 8 28.95 -30.01 24.98
CA TYR A 8 28.03 -29.91 23.85
C TYR A 8 27.24 -31.21 23.69
N GLY A 9 25.90 -31.12 23.74
CA GLY A 9 24.96 -32.19 23.39
C GLY A 9 24.37 -31.94 22.00
N GLY A 10 24.56 -32.89 21.09
CA GLY A 10 24.11 -32.82 19.70
C GLY A 10 22.61 -33.01 19.51
N HIS A 11 22.04 -32.24 18.58
CA HIS A 11 20.69 -32.43 18.05
C HIS A 11 20.68 -33.49 16.94
N PRO A 12 19.73 -34.44 16.92
CA PRO A 12 19.58 -35.39 15.82
C PRO A 12 18.90 -34.76 14.60
N ALA A 13 19.39 -35.16 13.42
CA ALA A 13 18.98 -34.72 12.10
C ALA A 13 17.58 -35.23 11.69
N SER A 14 16.81 -34.37 11.04
CA SER A 14 15.49 -34.70 10.46
C SER A 14 15.61 -35.48 9.13
N PRO A 15 14.63 -36.33 8.76
CA PRO A 15 14.73 -37.22 7.60
C PRO A 15 14.43 -36.52 6.27
N LYS A 16 15.14 -36.94 5.22
CA LYS A 16 14.92 -36.59 3.80
C LYS A 16 13.67 -37.29 3.27
N MET A 17 12.84 -36.57 2.51
CA MET A 17 11.73 -37.11 1.72
C MET A 17 12.06 -36.96 0.23
N ASP A 18 12.19 -38.09 -0.47
CA ASP A 18 12.38 -38.16 -1.91
C ASP A 18 11.03 -38.34 -2.65
N GLY A 19 10.81 -37.50 -3.66
CA GLY A 19 10.21 -37.83 -4.97
C GLY A 19 8.77 -38.34 -5.10
N LEU A 20 7.92 -37.60 -5.84
CA LEU A 20 7.37 -37.95 -7.18
C LEU A 20 6.04 -37.22 -7.45
N GLY A 21 5.88 -36.67 -8.67
CA GLY A 21 4.59 -36.19 -9.17
C GLY A 21 4.66 -35.05 -10.20
N ARG A 22 5.18 -35.32 -11.41
CA ARG A 22 5.02 -34.43 -12.58
C ARG A 22 3.59 -34.55 -13.11
N GLU A 23 2.87 -33.45 -13.18
CA GLU A 23 1.66 -33.33 -14.00
C GLU A 23 1.59 -31.99 -14.75
N LYS A 24 0.86 -31.99 -15.86
CA LYS A 24 1.21 -31.38 -17.14
C LYS A 24 0.81 -29.91 -17.25
N ARG A 25 1.73 -29.10 -17.79
CA ARG A 25 1.47 -27.74 -18.30
C ARG A 25 0.46 -27.80 -19.45
N ARG A 26 -0.59 -26.97 -19.39
CA ARG A 26 -1.42 -26.59 -20.55
C ARG A 26 -1.08 -25.17 -20.97
N ASP A 27 -1.24 -24.97 -22.27
CA ASP A 27 -0.67 -23.94 -23.13
C ASP A 27 -1.03 -22.50 -22.76
N ARG A 28 -0.01 -21.64 -22.66
CA ARG A 28 -0.16 -20.18 -22.62
C ARG A 28 0.10 -19.64 -24.01
N VAL A 29 -0.92 -19.03 -24.60
CA VAL A 29 -0.87 -18.28 -25.86
C VAL A 29 0.20 -17.20 -25.75
N ARG A 30 1.09 -17.18 -26.74
CA ARG A 30 2.26 -16.32 -26.85
C ARG A 30 1.81 -14.92 -27.30
N SER A 31 1.76 -13.97 -26.37
CA SER A 31 1.77 -12.53 -26.70
C SER A 31 3.15 -11.98 -26.30
N GLY A 32 3.73 -11.15 -27.17
CA GLY A 32 5.13 -10.72 -27.12
C GLY A 32 5.53 -10.13 -25.78
N SER A 33 6.49 -10.77 -25.10
CA SER A 33 7.14 -10.22 -23.92
C SER A 33 8.25 -9.28 -24.33
N ILE A 34 8.07 -8.00 -23.99
CA ILE A 34 9.14 -7.03 -23.83
C ILE A 34 9.99 -7.52 -22.64
N VAL A 35 11.22 -7.94 -22.95
CA VAL A 35 12.37 -8.27 -22.09
C VAL A 35 12.12 -9.22 -20.88
N SER A 36 12.52 -10.48 -21.02
CA SER A 36 12.62 -11.44 -19.91
C SER A 36 14.02 -11.36 -19.27
N MET A 37 14.21 -10.53 -18.24
CA MET A 37 15.42 -10.53 -17.41
C MET A 37 15.24 -11.49 -16.23
N ALA A 38 15.67 -12.75 -16.39
CA ALA A 38 15.92 -13.66 -15.28
C ALA A 38 17.44 -13.69 -15.02
N GLY A 39 17.88 -13.21 -13.85
CA GLY A 39 19.28 -13.25 -13.43
C GLY A 39 19.38 -13.35 -11.91
N GLY A 40 19.90 -14.48 -11.44
CA GLY A 40 19.91 -14.91 -10.05
C GLY A 40 20.82 -14.14 -9.09
N ALA A 41 20.68 -14.51 -7.82
CA ALA A 41 21.39 -13.96 -6.67
C ALA A 41 22.92 -14.09 -6.81
N GLY A 42 23.60 -12.93 -6.75
CA GLY A 42 25.03 -12.82 -6.55
C GLY A 42 25.33 -11.48 -5.89
N PHE A 43 25.81 -11.51 -4.64
CA PHE A 43 26.32 -10.34 -3.95
C PHE A 43 27.61 -9.87 -4.65
N GLY A 44 27.53 -8.80 -5.42
CA GLY A 44 28.67 -8.15 -6.07
C GLY A 44 28.38 -6.67 -6.28
N SER A 45 29.16 -5.80 -5.65
CA SER A 45 29.00 -4.34 -5.62
C SER A 45 29.35 -3.63 -6.94
N GLY A 46 29.13 -4.28 -8.09
CA GLY A 46 29.56 -3.80 -9.42
C GLY A 46 28.46 -3.70 -10.49
N GLY A 47 27.18 -3.83 -10.11
CA GLY A 47 26.05 -3.91 -11.05
C GLY A 47 25.18 -2.64 -11.20
N GLU A 48 25.44 -1.58 -10.45
CA GLU A 48 24.59 -0.36 -10.49
C GLU A 48 24.72 0.45 -11.80
N PRO A 49 25.93 0.76 -12.33
CA PRO A 49 26.05 1.63 -13.51
C PRO A 49 25.44 1.01 -14.78
N GLN A 50 25.54 -0.32 -14.91
CA GLN A 50 25.03 -1.04 -16.08
C GLN A 50 23.50 -1.11 -16.07
N ARG A 51 22.86 -1.41 -14.93
CA ARG A 51 21.39 -1.43 -14.83
C ARG A 51 20.76 -0.07 -15.05
N GLU A 52 21.39 1.00 -14.55
CA GLU A 52 20.89 2.36 -14.75
C GLU A 52 20.97 2.77 -16.23
N THR A 53 22.05 2.38 -16.91
CA THR A 53 22.19 2.56 -18.37
C THR A 53 21.14 1.77 -19.15
N GLU A 54 20.91 0.50 -18.80
CA GLU A 54 19.89 -0.35 -19.45
C GLU A 54 18.46 0.21 -19.26
N LEU A 55 18.14 0.68 -18.07
CA LEU A 55 16.85 1.33 -17.79
C LEU A 55 16.67 2.64 -18.57
N SER A 56 17.73 3.45 -18.69
CA SER A 56 17.72 4.68 -19.50
C SER A 56 17.43 4.37 -20.96
N VAL A 57 18.13 3.38 -21.52
CA VAL A 57 17.95 2.94 -22.91
C VAL A 57 16.55 2.36 -23.13
N ALA A 58 16.05 1.54 -22.20
CA ALA A 58 14.70 0.99 -22.28
C ALA A 58 13.63 2.10 -22.21
N MET A 59 13.83 3.12 -21.38
CA MET A 59 12.94 4.28 -21.29
C MET A 59 12.95 5.11 -22.58
N GLU A 60 14.12 5.37 -23.16
CA GLU A 60 14.24 6.13 -24.41
C GLU A 60 13.52 5.43 -25.56
N ASN A 61 13.63 4.11 -25.64
CA ASN A 61 12.99 3.31 -26.70
C ASN A 61 11.52 3.00 -26.44
N LEU A 62 10.99 3.23 -25.24
CA LEU A 62 9.59 2.97 -24.92
C LEU A 62 8.67 3.92 -25.69
N THR A 63 7.84 3.34 -26.55
CA THR A 63 6.91 4.03 -27.45
C THR A 63 5.49 4.13 -26.89
N LEU A 64 4.64 4.95 -27.51
CA LEU A 64 3.22 5.05 -27.13
C LEU A 64 2.45 3.77 -27.47
N GLU A 65 2.77 3.14 -28.59
CA GLU A 65 2.15 1.90 -29.05
C GLU A 65 2.42 0.74 -28.09
N GLU A 66 3.59 0.70 -27.46
CA GLU A 66 3.94 -0.32 -26.47
C GLU A 66 3.20 -0.17 -25.14
N ILE A 67 2.90 1.07 -24.73
CA ILE A 67 2.16 1.32 -23.49
C ILE A 67 0.65 1.20 -23.68
N GLU A 68 0.14 1.40 -24.90
CA GLU A 68 -1.29 1.38 -25.20
C GLU A 68 -1.92 0.02 -24.85
N GLY A 69 -2.99 0.07 -24.06
CA GLY A 69 -3.68 -1.09 -23.49
C GLY A 69 -2.88 -1.88 -22.45
N ASN A 70 -1.67 -1.43 -22.11
CA ASN A 70 -0.72 -2.17 -21.27
C ASN A 70 -0.36 -1.45 -19.96
N VAL A 71 -0.79 -0.20 -19.75
CA VAL A 71 -0.39 0.61 -18.58
C VAL A 71 -0.64 -0.14 -17.26
N PHE A 72 -1.82 -0.71 -17.08
CA PHE A 72 -2.13 -1.43 -15.85
C PHE A 72 -1.24 -2.67 -15.67
N ARG A 73 -1.07 -3.48 -16.71
CA ARG A 73 -0.18 -4.66 -16.67
C ARG A 73 1.25 -4.27 -16.33
N MET A 74 1.75 -3.20 -16.94
CA MET A 74 3.10 -2.67 -16.68
C MET A 74 3.23 -2.12 -15.27
N SER A 75 2.19 -1.49 -14.70
CA SER A 75 2.21 -0.99 -13.32
C SER A 75 2.43 -2.10 -12.28
N LYS A 76 2.07 -3.33 -12.61
CA LYS A 76 2.22 -4.54 -11.77
C LYS A 76 3.57 -5.25 -11.98
N ASP A 77 4.42 -4.72 -12.85
CA ASP A 77 5.77 -5.20 -13.10
C ASP A 77 6.80 -4.22 -12.53
N GLN A 78 7.89 -4.74 -11.95
CA GLN A 78 8.91 -3.89 -11.31
C GLN A 78 9.55 -2.91 -12.31
N ILE A 79 9.91 -3.39 -13.50
CA ILE A 79 10.57 -2.59 -14.53
C ILE A 79 9.54 -1.75 -15.27
N GLY A 80 8.41 -2.36 -15.65
CA GLY A 80 7.30 -1.67 -16.31
C GLY A 80 6.81 -0.46 -15.52
N CYS A 81 6.58 -0.62 -14.22
CA CYS A 81 6.16 0.48 -13.35
C CYS A 81 7.23 1.58 -13.26
N ARG A 82 8.52 1.20 -13.20
CA ARG A 82 9.62 2.17 -13.19
C ARG A 82 9.68 2.96 -14.50
N LEU A 83 9.54 2.30 -15.65
CA LEU A 83 9.54 2.97 -16.96
C LEU A 83 8.37 3.96 -17.09
N LEU A 84 7.18 3.58 -16.65
CA LEU A 84 6.01 4.46 -16.65
C LEU A 84 6.21 5.69 -15.76
N GLN A 85 6.79 5.52 -14.57
CA GLN A 85 7.14 6.65 -13.69
C GLN A 85 8.13 7.61 -14.36
N LEU A 86 9.15 7.08 -15.04
CA LEU A 86 10.14 7.89 -15.74
C LEU A 86 9.52 8.66 -16.92
N LYS A 87 8.60 8.06 -17.69
CA LYS A 87 7.84 8.77 -18.73
C LYS A 87 6.97 9.90 -18.17
N LEU A 88 6.33 9.68 -17.01
CA LEU A 88 5.61 10.75 -16.31
C LEU A 88 6.55 11.86 -15.83
N ASP A 89 7.79 11.54 -15.45
CA ASP A 89 8.80 12.53 -15.08
C ASP A 89 9.30 13.34 -16.26
N GLN A 90 9.48 12.73 -17.44
CA GLN A 90 9.78 13.45 -18.69
C GLN A 90 8.70 14.45 -19.09
N GLY A 91 7.44 14.16 -18.75
CA GLY A 91 6.33 15.10 -18.91
C GLY A 91 5.86 15.30 -20.35
N ASP A 92 6.14 14.36 -21.25
CA ASP A 92 5.55 14.36 -22.59
C ASP A 92 4.01 14.28 -22.47
N PRO A 93 3.25 15.28 -22.99
CA PRO A 93 1.81 15.33 -22.82
C PRO A 93 1.06 14.09 -23.32
N MET A 94 1.54 13.44 -24.39
CA MET A 94 0.89 12.26 -24.95
C MET A 94 1.06 11.05 -24.01
N PHE A 95 2.27 10.86 -23.47
CA PHE A 95 2.53 9.81 -22.48
C PHE A 95 1.76 10.07 -21.19
N VAL A 96 1.76 11.30 -20.68
CA VAL A 96 1.03 11.65 -19.46
C VAL A 96 -0.46 11.39 -19.64
N SER A 97 -1.07 11.88 -20.72
CA SER A 97 -2.48 11.67 -21.01
C SER A 97 -2.83 10.18 -21.11
N LYS A 98 -2.02 9.40 -21.84
CA LYS A 98 -2.23 7.96 -22.03
C LYS A 98 -2.11 7.18 -20.72
N ILE A 99 -1.05 7.43 -19.94
CA ILE A 99 -0.79 6.74 -18.67
C ILE A 99 -1.90 7.06 -17.66
N CYS A 100 -2.25 8.33 -17.47
CA CYS A 100 -3.29 8.73 -16.55
C CYS A 100 -4.67 8.19 -16.96
N GLY A 101 -4.99 8.25 -18.26
CA GLY A 101 -6.26 7.76 -18.79
C GLY A 101 -6.46 6.26 -18.62
N GLU A 102 -5.47 5.44 -18.97
CA GLU A 102 -5.57 3.98 -18.83
C GLU A 102 -5.47 3.49 -17.39
N ALA A 103 -4.79 4.23 -16.51
CA ALA A 103 -4.68 3.89 -15.10
C ALA A 103 -5.98 4.16 -14.32
N GLN A 104 -6.80 5.11 -14.75
CA GLN A 104 -7.99 5.60 -14.03
C GLN A 104 -8.89 4.48 -13.44
N PRO A 105 -9.34 3.47 -14.22
CA PRO A 105 -10.24 2.45 -13.69
C PRO A 105 -9.57 1.49 -12.70
N TYR A 106 -8.23 1.49 -12.61
CA TYR A 106 -7.45 0.55 -11.81
C TYR A 106 -6.77 1.18 -10.58
N LEU A 107 -6.95 2.48 -10.35
CA LEU A 107 -6.25 3.22 -9.30
C LEU A 107 -6.34 2.55 -7.93
N SER A 108 -7.53 2.10 -7.52
CA SER A 108 -7.75 1.41 -6.24
C SER A 108 -6.92 0.12 -6.09
N GLU A 109 -6.76 -0.64 -7.17
CA GLU A 109 -5.95 -1.86 -7.15
C GLU A 109 -4.44 -1.54 -7.21
N MET A 110 -4.07 -0.48 -7.91
CA MET A 110 -2.69 -0.01 -7.97
C MET A 110 -2.20 0.46 -6.60
N MET A 111 -3.02 1.15 -5.81
CA MET A 111 -2.64 1.64 -4.47
C MET A 111 -2.07 0.52 -3.59
N LYS A 112 -2.67 -0.68 -3.64
CA LYS A 112 -2.33 -1.80 -2.74
C LYS A 112 -1.23 -2.71 -3.30
N ASP A 113 -0.76 -2.42 -4.51
CA ASP A 113 0.20 -3.26 -5.21
C ASP A 113 1.66 -2.97 -4.80
N PRO A 114 2.54 -3.98 -4.67
CA PRO A 114 3.96 -3.77 -4.35
C PRO A 114 4.70 -2.82 -5.29
N PHE A 115 4.30 -2.74 -6.57
CA PHE A 115 4.89 -1.84 -7.56
C PHE A 115 3.92 -0.74 -7.99
N GLY A 116 2.65 -1.06 -8.22
CA GLY A 116 1.64 -0.14 -8.71
C GLY A 116 1.44 1.09 -7.81
N ASN A 117 1.68 0.97 -6.50
CA ASN A 117 1.53 2.07 -5.55
C ASN A 117 2.46 3.26 -5.90
N TYR A 118 3.63 2.99 -6.50
CA TYR A 118 4.56 4.03 -6.91
C TYR A 118 4.06 4.80 -8.14
N LEU A 119 3.49 4.09 -9.12
CA LEU A 119 2.89 4.75 -10.28
C LEU A 119 1.64 5.54 -9.86
N PHE A 120 0.81 5.01 -8.97
CA PHE A 120 -0.32 5.76 -8.40
C PHE A 120 0.15 7.08 -7.78
N GLN A 121 1.18 7.05 -6.93
CA GLN A 121 1.71 8.26 -6.29
C GLN A 121 2.24 9.26 -7.32
N LYS A 122 2.93 8.77 -8.35
CA LYS A 122 3.44 9.60 -9.44
C LYS A 122 2.32 10.25 -10.25
N ILE A 123 1.24 9.53 -10.54
CA ILE A 123 0.04 10.07 -11.18
C ILE A 123 -0.56 11.17 -10.32
N ALA A 124 -0.73 10.93 -9.01
CA ALA A 124 -1.28 11.93 -8.08
C ALA A 124 -0.46 13.22 -8.00
N ASP A 125 0.86 13.16 -8.21
CA ASP A 125 1.74 14.34 -8.29
C ASP A 125 1.65 15.08 -9.64
N LYS A 126 1.16 14.42 -10.70
CA LYS A 126 1.21 14.92 -12.10
C LYS A 126 -0.14 15.41 -12.63
N VAL A 127 -1.24 14.90 -12.11
CA VAL A 127 -2.58 15.37 -12.48
C VAL A 127 -2.79 16.81 -11.99
N ASP A 128 -3.59 17.56 -12.75
CA ASP A 128 -4.06 18.88 -12.36
C ASP A 128 -5.12 18.78 -11.26
N GLU A 129 -5.73 19.92 -10.90
CA GLU A 129 -6.70 19.96 -9.81
C GLU A 129 -7.98 19.15 -10.11
N ASP A 130 -8.48 19.22 -11.34
CA ASP A 130 -9.66 18.46 -11.77
C ASP A 130 -9.36 16.95 -11.78
N GLY A 131 -8.24 16.55 -12.38
CA GLY A 131 -7.80 15.15 -12.37
C GLY A 131 -7.52 14.63 -10.96
N ARG A 132 -7.01 15.47 -10.05
CA ARG A 132 -6.85 15.12 -8.63
C ARG A 132 -8.19 14.92 -7.94
N THR A 133 -9.19 15.74 -8.26
CA THR A 133 -10.56 15.58 -7.75
C THR A 133 -11.16 14.24 -8.19
N ASP A 134 -11.05 13.91 -9.47
CA ASP A 134 -11.52 12.63 -10.01
C ASP A 134 -10.80 11.43 -9.39
N LEU A 135 -9.47 11.51 -9.24
CA LEU A 135 -8.65 10.48 -8.61
C LEU A 135 -9.10 10.21 -7.17
N VAL A 136 -9.30 11.27 -6.37
CA VAL A 136 -9.69 11.16 -4.97
C VAL A 136 -11.08 10.57 -4.82
N ASN A 137 -12.04 11.03 -5.63
CA ASN A 137 -13.40 10.50 -5.65
C ASN A 137 -13.42 9.02 -6.03
N GLN A 138 -12.62 8.62 -7.03
CA GLN A 138 -12.52 7.23 -7.49
C GLN A 138 -12.04 6.28 -6.38
N VAL A 139 -11.10 6.72 -5.54
CA VAL A 139 -10.47 5.83 -4.54
C VAL A 139 -11.00 6.01 -3.12
N ALA A 140 -11.90 6.96 -2.87
CA ALA A 140 -12.42 7.29 -1.54
C ALA A 140 -12.92 6.06 -0.76
N GLY A 141 -13.75 5.22 -1.40
CA GLY A 141 -14.31 4.01 -0.79
C GLY A 141 -13.30 2.90 -0.49
N GLN A 142 -12.03 3.07 -0.86
CA GLN A 142 -10.95 2.10 -0.66
C GLN A 142 -9.84 2.63 0.26
N MET A 143 -9.92 3.88 0.72
CA MET A 143 -8.85 4.52 1.48
C MET A 143 -8.58 3.84 2.83
N VAL A 144 -9.60 3.37 3.55
CA VAL A 144 -9.40 2.67 4.83
C VAL A 144 -8.65 1.35 4.62
N GLU A 145 -9.13 0.52 3.70
CA GLU A 145 -8.49 -0.77 3.39
C GLU A 145 -7.05 -0.57 2.86
N ALA A 146 -6.85 0.41 1.98
CA ALA A 146 -5.52 0.76 1.50
C ALA A 146 -4.63 1.31 2.63
N GLY A 147 -5.16 2.10 3.55
CA GLY A 147 -4.42 2.66 4.68
C GLY A 147 -3.84 1.62 5.62
N MET A 148 -4.55 0.50 5.81
CA MET A 148 -4.10 -0.65 6.61
C MET A 148 -3.22 -1.64 5.83
N ASN A 149 -3.06 -1.43 4.52
CA ASN A 149 -2.23 -2.27 3.66
C ASN A 149 -0.76 -1.80 3.67
N LEU A 150 0.17 -2.77 3.63
CA LEU A 150 1.63 -2.55 3.64
C LEU A 150 2.11 -1.56 2.57
N HIS A 151 1.52 -1.61 1.37
CA HIS A 151 1.86 -0.72 0.25
C HIS A 151 0.88 0.45 0.16
N GLY A 152 -0.41 0.16 0.33
CA GLY A 152 -1.49 1.14 0.21
C GLY A 152 -1.38 2.34 1.15
N THR A 153 -0.79 2.17 2.34
CA THR A 153 -0.58 3.29 3.28
C THR A 153 0.18 4.44 2.65
N ARG A 154 1.12 4.16 1.73
CA ARG A 154 1.89 5.19 1.02
C ARG A 154 1.02 5.98 0.04
N SER A 155 0.14 5.30 -0.67
CA SER A 155 -0.81 5.95 -1.57
C SER A 155 -1.80 6.84 -0.82
N VAL A 156 -2.32 6.38 0.33
CA VAL A 156 -3.25 7.21 1.14
C VAL A 156 -2.53 8.43 1.72
N GLN A 157 -1.30 8.26 2.22
CA GLN A 157 -0.48 9.40 2.68
C GLN A 157 -0.24 10.41 1.55
N LYS A 158 0.07 9.95 0.33
CA LYS A 158 0.24 10.81 -0.84
C LYS A 158 -1.04 11.58 -1.17
N ILE A 159 -2.21 10.94 -1.11
CA ILE A 159 -3.50 11.61 -1.32
C ILE A 159 -3.68 12.77 -0.34
N ILE A 160 -3.43 12.54 0.96
CA ILE A 160 -3.52 13.58 2.00
C ILE A 160 -2.59 14.75 1.66
N GLU A 161 -1.34 14.47 1.25
CA GLU A 161 -0.37 15.49 0.89
C GLU A 161 -0.86 16.36 -0.28
N VAL A 162 -1.36 15.76 -1.36
CA VAL A 162 -1.75 16.50 -2.57
C VAL A 162 -3.08 17.23 -2.43
N CYS A 163 -3.97 16.78 -1.53
CA CYS A 163 -5.30 17.38 -1.33
C CYS A 163 -5.30 18.58 -0.37
N ARG A 164 -4.27 18.75 0.47
CA ARG A 164 -4.25 19.70 1.60
C ARG A 164 -4.59 21.17 1.27
N GLY A 165 -4.49 21.57 0.00
CA GLY A 165 -4.77 22.94 -0.46
C GLY A 165 -6.18 23.16 -1.02
N THR A 166 -6.99 22.11 -1.17
CA THR A 166 -8.29 22.17 -1.85
C THR A 166 -9.39 21.66 -0.91
N PRO A 167 -10.20 22.55 -0.30
CA PRO A 167 -11.16 22.18 0.74
C PRO A 167 -12.16 21.06 0.35
N SER A 168 -12.62 21.05 -0.91
CA SER A 168 -13.51 20.00 -1.41
C SER A 168 -12.84 18.63 -1.43
N GLN A 169 -11.57 18.55 -1.81
CA GLN A 169 -10.79 17.31 -1.82
C GLN A 169 -10.48 16.83 -0.39
N VAL A 170 -10.12 17.77 0.51
CA VAL A 170 -9.94 17.49 1.93
C VAL A 170 -11.22 16.89 2.53
N ALA A 171 -12.39 17.46 2.22
CA ALA A 171 -13.66 16.94 2.73
C ALA A 171 -13.92 15.48 2.30
N VAL A 172 -13.55 15.09 1.08
CA VAL A 172 -13.65 13.70 0.61
C VAL A 172 -12.72 12.79 1.40
N VAL A 173 -11.45 13.20 1.60
CA VAL A 173 -10.46 12.43 2.38
C VAL A 173 -10.93 12.25 3.83
N VAL A 174 -11.40 13.32 4.48
CA VAL A 174 -11.93 13.26 5.85
C VAL A 174 -13.14 12.34 5.92
N SER A 175 -14.10 12.50 5.00
CA SER A 175 -15.29 11.64 4.97
C SER A 175 -14.96 10.16 4.76
N ALA A 176 -13.91 9.84 4.00
CA ALA A 176 -13.49 8.48 3.74
C ALA A 176 -12.82 7.80 4.95
N LEU A 177 -12.19 8.57 5.84
CA LEU A 177 -11.35 8.04 6.91
C LEU A 177 -11.94 8.20 8.31
N LYS A 178 -12.82 9.18 8.53
CA LYS A 178 -13.28 9.59 9.86
C LYS A 178 -13.84 8.43 10.70
N ASP A 179 -14.67 7.57 10.12
CA ASP A 179 -15.37 6.52 10.87
C ASP A 179 -14.44 5.32 11.21
N ALA A 180 -13.26 5.26 10.60
CA ALA A 180 -12.26 4.22 10.82
C ALA A 180 -11.02 4.72 11.57
N THR A 181 -11.08 5.91 12.18
CA THR A 181 -9.90 6.55 12.78
C THR A 181 -9.25 5.69 13.86
N VAL A 182 -10.03 5.12 14.78
CA VAL A 182 -9.45 4.30 15.86
C VAL A 182 -8.85 2.98 15.32
N PRO A 183 -9.55 2.20 14.47
CA PRO A 183 -8.92 1.07 13.78
C PRO A 183 -7.61 1.43 13.07
N LEU A 184 -7.57 2.58 12.38
CA LEU A 184 -6.36 3.07 11.73
C LEU A 184 -5.25 3.39 12.73
N CYS A 185 -5.53 4.03 13.86
CA CYS A 185 -4.55 4.31 14.92
C CYS A 185 -3.90 3.04 15.47
N LEU A 186 -4.68 1.96 15.61
CA LEU A 186 -4.21 0.68 16.18
C LEU A 186 -3.51 -0.22 15.16
N ASP A 187 -3.70 0.04 13.86
CA ASP A 187 -3.06 -0.74 12.79
C ASP A 187 -1.60 -0.32 12.57
N THR A 188 -0.74 -1.30 12.22
CA THR A 188 0.70 -1.08 12.02
C THR A 188 1.04 -0.23 10.80
N ASN A 189 0.17 -0.18 9.80
CA ASN A 189 0.30 0.69 8.62
C ASN A 189 -0.60 1.93 8.72
N GLY A 190 -1.82 1.75 9.26
CA GLY A 190 -2.84 2.77 9.38
C GLY A 190 -2.43 3.95 10.28
N ASN A 191 -1.61 3.71 11.32
CA ASN A 191 -1.17 4.79 12.21
C ASN A 191 -0.38 5.88 11.45
N HIS A 192 0.31 5.52 10.37
CA HIS A 192 0.99 6.48 9.51
C HIS A 192 0.04 7.36 8.69
N VAL A 193 -1.15 6.85 8.35
CA VAL A 193 -2.20 7.64 7.71
C VAL A 193 -2.73 8.69 8.68
N VAL A 194 -3.01 8.30 9.93
CA VAL A 194 -3.49 9.23 10.96
C VAL A 194 -2.44 10.31 11.28
N GLN A 195 -1.17 9.92 11.43
CA GLN A 195 -0.08 10.88 11.58
C GLN A 195 -0.02 11.87 10.41
N ARG A 196 -0.26 11.39 9.17
CA ARG A 196 -0.23 12.24 7.98
C ARG A 196 -1.38 13.23 7.94
N LEU A 197 -2.58 12.83 8.36
CA LEU A 197 -3.72 13.75 8.53
C LEU A 197 -3.36 14.90 9.48
N LEU A 198 -2.83 14.56 10.65
CA LEU A 198 -2.40 15.52 11.67
C LEU A 198 -1.27 16.45 11.22
N GLN A 199 -0.40 15.98 10.32
CA GLN A 199 0.73 16.76 9.80
C GLN A 199 0.35 17.75 8.69
N HIS A 200 -0.67 17.44 7.86
CA HIS A 200 -0.94 18.21 6.64
C HIS A 200 -2.31 18.88 6.59
N LEU A 201 -3.30 18.41 7.35
CA LEU A 201 -4.62 19.04 7.37
C LEU A 201 -4.72 20.08 8.49
N ALA A 202 -5.64 21.03 8.32
CA ALA A 202 -5.88 22.06 9.32
C ALA A 202 -6.44 21.43 10.62
N PRO A 203 -6.22 22.05 11.80
CA PRO A 203 -6.76 21.55 13.06
C PRO A 203 -8.29 21.34 13.04
N THR A 204 -9.02 22.18 12.31
CA THR A 204 -10.48 22.06 12.14
C THR A 204 -10.86 20.80 11.39
N ASP A 205 -10.09 20.42 10.37
CA ASP A 205 -10.34 19.22 9.57
C ASP A 205 -9.93 17.96 10.33
N ASN A 206 -9.05 18.06 11.33
CA ASN A 206 -8.58 16.96 12.16
C ASN A 206 -9.39 16.74 13.45
N ALA A 207 -10.42 17.55 13.72
CA ALA A 207 -11.19 17.47 14.97
C ALA A 207 -11.74 16.07 15.27
N PHE A 208 -12.20 15.36 14.21
CA PHE A 208 -12.74 14.00 14.30
C PHE A 208 -11.76 12.98 14.89
N VAL A 209 -10.45 13.21 14.76
CA VAL A 209 -9.43 12.30 15.30
C VAL A 209 -9.50 12.24 16.83
N PHE A 210 -9.77 13.37 17.48
CA PHE A 210 -9.84 13.47 18.93
C PHE A 210 -11.22 13.12 19.49
N GLU A 211 -12.28 13.36 18.72
CA GLU A 211 -13.66 13.05 19.11
C GLU A 211 -13.89 11.53 19.23
N ASN A 212 -13.43 10.78 18.23
CA ASN A 212 -13.58 9.32 18.19
C ASN A 212 -12.83 8.61 19.33
N GLU A 213 -11.65 9.11 19.73
CA GLU A 213 -10.91 8.55 20.87
C GLU A 213 -11.68 8.69 22.20
N ASN A 214 -12.40 9.80 22.37
CA ASN A 214 -13.16 10.05 23.60
C ASN A 214 -14.42 9.18 23.66
N GLU A 215 -15.09 8.96 22.52
CA GLU A 215 -16.24 8.06 22.44
C GLU A 215 -15.88 6.60 22.76
N GLU A 216 -14.75 6.10 22.25
CA GLU A 216 -14.31 4.74 22.56
C GLU A 216 -13.93 4.56 24.03
N LYS A 217 -13.22 5.53 24.63
CA LYS A 217 -12.91 5.51 26.08
C LYS A 217 -14.20 5.44 26.90
N ASN A 218 -15.17 6.30 26.61
CA ASN A 218 -16.47 6.32 27.29
C ASN A 218 -17.24 4.99 27.11
N ASN A 219 -17.20 4.40 25.91
CA ASN A 219 -17.89 3.12 25.65
C ASN A 219 -17.18 1.94 26.34
N SER A 220 -15.85 1.97 26.44
CA SER A 220 -15.05 0.95 27.13
C SER A 220 -15.28 0.95 28.65
N GLU A 221 -15.42 2.13 29.26
CA GLU A 221 -15.76 2.33 30.66
C GLU A 221 -17.19 1.87 30.97
N LYS A 222 -18.13 2.15 30.06
CA LYS A 222 -19.53 1.71 30.20
C LYS A 222 -19.63 0.17 30.17
N ARG A 223 -18.94 -0.49 29.23
CA ARG A 223 -18.91 -1.97 29.14
C ARG A 223 -18.26 -2.64 30.36
N THR A 224 -17.27 -2.01 30.98
CA THR A 224 -16.63 -2.54 32.20
C THR A 224 -17.51 -2.33 33.44
N ASN A 225 -18.24 -1.22 33.53
CA ASN A 225 -19.21 -0.99 34.60
C ASN A 225 -20.43 -1.92 34.50
N ASP A 226 -20.96 -2.18 33.30
CA ASP A 226 -22.07 -3.12 33.09
C ASP A 226 -21.69 -4.57 33.43
N LYS A 227 -20.42 -4.97 33.21
CA LYS A 227 -19.93 -6.28 33.65
C LYS A 227 -19.84 -6.38 35.18
N LYS A 228 -19.49 -5.30 35.89
CA LYS A 228 -19.40 -5.29 37.36
C LYS A 228 -20.79 -5.32 38.03
N THR A 229 -21.79 -4.65 37.45
CA THR A 229 -23.17 -4.66 37.97
C THR A 229 -23.86 -6.01 37.75
N ASN A 230 -23.63 -6.68 36.62
CA ASN A 230 -24.19 -8.01 36.35
C ASN A 230 -23.55 -9.12 37.20
N THR A 231 -22.24 -9.07 37.48
CA THR A 231 -21.62 -10.05 38.40
C THR A 231 -22.10 -9.87 39.84
N HIS A 232 -22.33 -8.62 40.27
CA HIS A 232 -22.84 -8.35 41.62
C HIS A 232 -24.31 -8.77 41.79
N THR A 233 -25.14 -8.66 40.76
CA THR A 233 -26.55 -9.10 40.77
C THR A 233 -26.66 -10.63 40.80
N THR A 234 -25.82 -11.32 40.03
CA THR A 234 -25.81 -12.80 39.97
C THR A 234 -25.32 -13.42 41.29
N ALA A 235 -24.38 -12.77 42.00
CA ALA A 235 -23.89 -13.25 43.29
C ALA A 235 -24.95 -13.18 44.41
N VAL A 236 -25.86 -12.19 44.36
CA VAL A 236 -26.92 -12.01 45.37
C VAL A 236 -28.08 -13.00 45.17
N GLN A 237 -28.30 -13.49 43.95
CA GLN A 237 -29.35 -14.49 43.65
C GLN A 237 -28.95 -15.94 43.94
N LEU A 238 -27.67 -16.23 44.25
CA LEU A 238 -27.18 -17.57 44.61
C LEU A 238 -27.03 -17.79 46.13
N GLN A 239 -27.47 -16.82 46.95
CA GLN A 239 -27.40 -16.87 48.42
C GLN A 239 -28.78 -16.92 49.10
N LEU A 240 -29.85 -17.21 48.36
CA LEU A 240 -31.20 -17.49 48.85
C LEU A 240 -31.59 -18.92 48.45
#